data_AF-A0A970HZL4-F1
#
_entry.id   AF-A0A970HZL4-F1
#
_cell.length_a   1.000
_cell.length_b   1.000
_cell.length_c   1.000
_cell.angle_alpha   90.00
_cell.angle_beta   90.00
_cell.angle_gamma   90.00
#
_symmetry.space_group_name_H-M   'P 1'
#
loop_
_entity.id
_entity.type
_entity.pdbx_description
1 polymer ?
#
loop_
_entity_poly.entity_id
_entity_poly.type
_entity_poly.pdbx_seq_one_letter_code
_entity_poly.pdbx_strand_id
1 'polypeptide(L)'
;MSAVSYRTGVHYGTHGAMAAGVGGIEFGSGYSNSEHVTRASCASCHMASPSGQSGGHSFSSAGNYTGCNTTNCHSGMSATNPLLRETRDYIDTKLKELAGKINSIGDGHDILQKDPSDGNYHGYIDIYDAGANPAGFWNNPGQMSVPFPELTNAQFGAIINYQLIYRDASLGVHNYPYIKKLLDNTIAAF
;
A
#
# COMPACT_ATOMS: atom_id res chain seq x y z
N MET A 1 -2.42 9.22 -25.32
CA MET A 1 -2.29 8.53 -24.01
C MET A 1 -3.16 9.30 -23.02
N SER A 2 -3.88 8.63 -22.12
CA SER A 2 -4.68 9.32 -21.10
C SER A 2 -3.76 10.20 -20.25
N ALA A 3 -4.13 11.45 -20.01
CA ALA A 3 -3.29 12.36 -19.24
C ALA A 3 -3.19 11.84 -17.79
N VAL A 4 -1.97 11.52 -17.36
CA VAL A 4 -1.66 11.27 -15.95
C VAL A 4 -1.93 12.57 -15.17
N SER A 5 -2.45 12.44 -13.96
CA SER A 5 -2.81 13.55 -13.07
C SER A 5 -2.46 13.19 -11.63
N TYR A 6 -2.53 14.18 -10.73
CA TYR A 6 -2.39 13.98 -9.29
C TYR A 6 -3.25 12.82 -8.75
N ARG A 7 -4.44 12.64 -9.34
CA ARG A 7 -5.44 11.63 -8.94
C ARG A 7 -5.33 10.34 -9.75
N THR A 8 -4.34 10.21 -10.62
CA THR A 8 -4.08 8.96 -11.33
C THR A 8 -3.60 7.92 -10.34
N GLY A 9 -4.43 6.91 -10.11
CA GLY A 9 -4.10 5.84 -9.20
C GLY A 9 -5.30 5.04 -8.73
N VAL A 10 -5.05 4.23 -7.71
CA VAL A 10 -6.09 3.41 -7.07
C VAL A 10 -7.09 4.29 -6.29
N HIS A 11 -8.38 4.00 -6.46
CA HIS A 11 -9.40 4.57 -5.59
C HIS A 11 -9.28 3.99 -4.17
N TYR A 12 -9.65 4.76 -3.15
CA TYR A 12 -9.52 4.36 -1.74
C TYR A 12 -10.25 3.03 -1.44
N GLY A 13 -9.95 2.42 -0.29
CA GLY A 13 -10.56 1.14 0.11
C GLY A 13 -9.79 -0.09 -0.40
N THR A 14 -8.49 0.06 -0.66
CA THR A 14 -7.62 -1.00 -1.19
C THR A 14 -7.49 -2.20 -0.25
N HIS A 15 -7.80 -2.02 1.04
CA HIS A 15 -7.86 -3.07 2.06
C HIS A 15 -8.61 -4.33 1.63
N GLY A 16 -9.76 -4.18 0.96
CA GLY A 16 -10.56 -5.32 0.50
C GLY A 16 -9.90 -6.09 -0.63
N ALA A 17 -9.30 -5.38 -1.59
CA ALA A 17 -8.58 -6.00 -2.71
C ALA A 17 -7.32 -6.74 -2.23
N MET A 18 -6.58 -6.14 -1.29
CA MET A 18 -5.40 -6.75 -0.69
C MET A 18 -5.74 -7.95 0.20
N ALA A 19 -6.78 -7.85 1.02
CA ALA A 19 -7.28 -8.99 1.77
C ALA A 19 -7.72 -10.14 0.84
N ALA A 20 -8.38 -9.86 -0.28
CA ALA A 20 -8.80 -10.88 -1.24
C ALA A 20 -7.67 -11.41 -2.15
N GLY A 21 -6.51 -10.74 -2.18
CA GLY A 21 -5.40 -11.09 -3.07
C GLY A 21 -5.70 -10.83 -4.55
N VAL A 22 -6.32 -9.69 -4.84
CA VAL A 22 -6.70 -9.29 -6.21
C VAL A 22 -6.44 -7.81 -6.46
N GLY A 23 -6.56 -7.39 -7.72
CA GLY A 23 -6.49 -5.98 -8.13
C GLY A 23 -5.08 -5.44 -8.36
N GLY A 24 -4.04 -6.16 -7.93
CA GLY A 24 -2.65 -5.85 -8.28
C GLY A 24 -2.36 -6.16 -9.76
N ILE A 25 -1.41 -5.43 -10.33
CA ILE A 25 -0.79 -5.77 -11.61
C ILE A 25 0.22 -6.89 -11.37
N GLU A 26 -0.16 -8.11 -11.75
CA GLU A 26 0.66 -9.29 -11.51
C GLU A 26 1.77 -9.42 -12.57
N PHE A 27 3.01 -9.34 -12.11
CA PHE A 27 4.20 -9.63 -12.91
C PHE A 27 4.60 -11.08 -12.64
N GLY A 28 4.58 -11.94 -13.66
CA GLY A 28 4.97 -13.36 -13.51
C GLY A 28 3.91 -14.21 -12.78
N SER A 29 4.35 -15.19 -11.98
CA SER A 29 3.48 -16.19 -11.35
C SER A 29 3.86 -16.45 -9.88
N GLY A 30 3.09 -17.32 -9.21
CA GLY A 30 3.38 -17.81 -7.85
C GLY A 30 2.64 -17.07 -6.73
N TYR A 31 1.55 -16.38 -7.05
CA TYR A 31 0.68 -15.72 -6.09
C TYR A 31 -0.10 -16.75 -5.28
N SER A 32 -0.18 -16.54 -3.97
CA SER A 32 -0.97 -17.35 -3.05
C SER A 32 -1.59 -16.47 -1.99
N ASN A 33 -2.69 -16.94 -1.40
CA ASN A 33 -3.41 -16.24 -0.35
C ASN A 33 -3.08 -16.81 1.02
N SER A 34 -3.15 -15.95 2.04
CA SER A 34 -3.06 -16.37 3.45
C SER A 34 -4.30 -17.19 3.87
N GLU A 35 -4.15 -17.97 4.94
CA GLU A 35 -5.27 -18.68 5.58
C GLU A 35 -6.38 -17.71 6.06
N HIS A 36 -6.04 -16.47 6.39
CA HIS A 36 -7.03 -15.47 6.83
C HIS A 36 -8.08 -15.17 5.78
N VAL A 37 -7.77 -15.32 4.49
CA VAL A 37 -8.73 -15.07 3.39
C VAL A 37 -9.93 -16.02 3.47
N THR A 38 -9.74 -17.24 3.97
CA THR A 38 -10.80 -18.26 4.06
C THR A 38 -11.34 -18.45 5.48
N ARG A 39 -10.57 -18.07 6.50
CA ARG A 39 -10.90 -18.34 7.91
C ARG A 39 -11.31 -17.11 8.71
N ALA A 40 -11.05 -15.90 8.22
CA ALA A 40 -11.33 -14.66 8.94
C ALA A 40 -12.15 -13.69 8.09
N SER A 41 -12.86 -12.80 8.77
CA SER A 41 -13.52 -11.64 8.18
C SER A 41 -12.91 -10.36 8.76
N CYS A 42 -13.22 -9.20 8.17
CA CYS A 42 -12.80 -7.92 8.73
C CYS A 42 -13.22 -7.78 10.21
N ALA A 43 -14.44 -8.22 10.53
CA ALA A 43 -14.99 -8.19 11.88
C ALA A 43 -14.23 -9.09 12.87
N SER A 44 -13.61 -10.17 12.41
CA SER A 44 -12.84 -11.09 13.25
C SER A 44 -11.70 -10.39 13.99
N CYS A 45 -11.08 -9.37 13.38
CA CYS A 45 -9.99 -8.60 13.99
C CYS A 45 -10.40 -7.18 14.37
N HIS A 46 -11.12 -6.48 13.50
CA HIS A 46 -11.44 -5.06 13.68
C HIS A 46 -12.63 -4.82 14.61
N MET A 47 -13.54 -5.80 14.74
CA MET A 47 -14.68 -5.76 15.65
C MET A 47 -14.49 -6.70 16.85
N ALA A 48 -13.26 -7.12 17.13
CA ALA A 48 -12.94 -7.88 18.32
C ALA A 48 -13.36 -7.13 19.60
N SER A 49 -13.42 -7.84 20.72
CA SER A 49 -13.77 -7.26 22.03
C SER A 49 -13.01 -5.95 22.27
N PRO A 50 -13.73 -4.83 22.53
CA PRO A 50 -13.08 -3.54 22.65
C PRO A 50 -12.01 -3.49 23.74
N SER A 51 -10.91 -2.82 23.45
CA SER A 51 -9.84 -2.48 24.38
C SER A 51 -9.42 -1.04 24.11
N GLY A 52 -9.80 -0.13 25.00
CA GLY A 52 -9.65 1.31 24.76
C GLY A 52 -10.46 1.76 23.53
N GLN A 53 -9.80 2.38 22.56
CA GLN A 53 -10.40 2.87 21.31
C GLN A 53 -10.29 1.87 20.15
N SER A 54 -9.90 0.63 20.42
CA SER A 54 -9.69 -0.41 19.41
C SER A 54 -10.67 -1.57 19.60
N GLY A 55 -11.23 -2.12 18.52
CA GLY A 55 -12.27 -3.15 18.52
C GLY A 55 -13.69 -2.60 18.44
N GLY A 56 -14.68 -3.49 18.37
CA GLY A 56 -16.10 -3.13 18.21
C GLY A 56 -16.35 -2.16 17.05
N HIS A 57 -17.26 -1.19 17.26
CA HIS A 57 -17.64 -0.22 16.23
C HIS A 57 -16.58 0.87 15.95
N SER A 58 -15.47 0.92 16.70
CA SER A 58 -14.33 1.76 16.29
C SER A 58 -13.70 1.25 15.00
N PHE A 59 -13.86 -0.06 14.72
CA PHE A 59 -13.25 -0.77 13.59
C PHE A 59 -11.71 -0.64 13.52
N SER A 60 -11.07 -0.20 14.59
CA SER A 60 -9.61 -0.12 14.70
C SER A 60 -9.09 -1.39 15.36
N SER A 61 -8.17 -2.11 14.72
CA SER A 61 -7.46 -3.24 15.33
C SER A 61 -6.14 -2.82 16.01
N ALA A 62 -5.82 -1.53 16.02
CA ALA A 62 -4.54 -1.02 16.50
C ALA A 62 -4.28 -1.42 17.96
N GLY A 63 -3.23 -2.22 18.20
CA GLY A 63 -2.88 -2.69 19.53
C GLY A 63 -3.87 -3.66 20.19
N ASN A 64 -4.96 -4.04 19.50
CA ASN A 64 -5.93 -4.99 20.03
C ASN A 64 -5.76 -6.37 19.39
N TYR A 65 -5.08 -7.26 20.12
CA TYR A 65 -4.80 -8.63 19.67
C TYR A 65 -5.85 -9.65 20.12
N THR A 66 -6.96 -9.21 20.74
CA THR A 66 -7.99 -10.14 21.22
C THR A 66 -8.66 -10.89 20.07
N GLY A 67 -8.83 -10.26 18.90
CA GLY A 67 -9.34 -10.91 17.70
C GLY A 67 -8.40 -11.96 17.11
N CYS A 68 -7.09 -11.81 17.30
CA CYS A 68 -6.10 -12.84 16.93
C CYS A 68 -6.12 -14.00 17.93
N ASN A 69 -6.22 -13.67 19.22
CA ASN A 69 -6.16 -14.60 20.35
C ASN A 69 -7.52 -15.21 20.69
N THR A 70 -8.21 -15.71 19.68
CA THR A 70 -9.49 -16.40 19.83
C THR A 70 -9.35 -17.89 19.56
N THR A 71 -10.30 -18.68 20.04
CA THR A 71 -10.33 -20.14 19.85
C THR A 71 -10.24 -20.49 18.36
N ASN A 72 -9.38 -21.47 18.03
CA ASN A 72 -9.08 -21.94 16.66
C ASN A 72 -8.32 -20.95 15.75
N CYS A 73 -7.85 -19.82 16.27
CA CYS A 73 -6.95 -18.91 15.56
C CYS A 73 -5.53 -19.02 16.14
N HIS A 74 -5.16 -18.11 17.03
CA HIS A 74 -3.83 -18.09 17.64
C HIS A 74 -3.90 -18.07 19.17
N SER A 75 -2.79 -18.41 19.81
CA SER A 75 -2.58 -18.26 21.25
C SER A 75 -1.33 -17.42 21.52
N GLY A 76 -1.50 -16.22 22.07
CA GLY A 76 -0.39 -15.35 22.48
C GLY A 76 0.16 -14.40 21.41
N MET A 77 -0.62 -14.10 20.37
CA MET A 77 -0.31 -13.00 19.45
C MET A 77 -0.24 -11.67 20.21
N SER A 78 0.77 -10.88 19.90
CA SER A 78 1.05 -9.60 20.53
C SER A 78 1.85 -8.72 19.57
N ALA A 79 2.06 -7.46 19.94
CA ALA A 79 2.90 -6.53 19.20
C ALA A 79 4.36 -7.00 19.06
N THR A 80 4.82 -7.87 19.97
CA THR A 80 6.19 -8.38 19.98
C THR A 80 6.31 -9.74 19.28
N ASN A 81 5.23 -10.28 18.73
CA ASN A 81 5.26 -11.54 17.99
C ASN A 81 6.24 -11.40 16.80
N PRO A 82 7.27 -12.27 16.68
CA PRO A 82 8.29 -12.14 15.64
C PRO A 82 7.73 -12.16 14.22
N LEU A 83 6.80 -13.07 13.92
CA LEU A 83 6.22 -13.21 12.58
C LEU A 83 5.46 -11.94 12.15
N LEU A 84 4.70 -11.33 13.07
CA LEU A 84 4.00 -10.08 12.80
C LEU A 84 4.98 -8.94 12.51
N ARG A 85 6.04 -8.82 13.32
CA ARG A 85 7.06 -7.79 13.15
C ARG A 85 7.82 -7.96 11.84
N GLU A 86 8.33 -9.16 11.59
CA GLU A 86 9.08 -9.49 10.36
C GLU A 86 8.24 -9.26 9.11
N THR A 87 6.95 -9.61 9.14
CA THR A 87 6.01 -9.32 8.05
C THR A 87 5.94 -7.82 7.77
N ARG A 88 5.67 -7.01 8.80
CA ARG A 88 5.51 -5.56 8.66
C ARG A 88 6.80 -4.88 8.23
N ASP A 89 7.92 -5.27 8.83
CA ASP A 89 9.25 -4.74 8.54
C ASP A 89 9.66 -5.06 7.09
N TYR A 90 9.35 -6.27 6.61
CA TYR A 90 9.61 -6.66 5.22
C TYR A 90 8.80 -5.82 4.23
N ILE A 91 7.48 -5.71 4.44
CA ILE A 91 6.61 -4.94 3.54
C ILE A 91 7.02 -3.46 3.53
N ASP A 92 7.29 -2.86 4.69
CA ASP A 92 7.75 -1.47 4.79
C ASP A 92 9.09 -1.25 4.06
N THR A 93 10.06 -2.15 4.25
CA THR A 93 11.35 -2.10 3.56
C THR A 93 11.18 -2.17 2.04
N LYS A 94 10.33 -3.09 1.56
CA LYS A 94 10.08 -3.25 0.12
C LYS A 94 9.29 -2.12 -0.50
N LEU A 95 8.35 -1.50 0.25
CA LEU A 95 7.69 -0.28 -0.20
C LEU A 95 8.70 0.87 -0.35
N LYS A 96 9.62 1.04 0.60
CA LYS A 96 10.69 2.06 0.50
C LYS A 96 11.61 1.80 -0.69
N GLU A 97 11.99 0.55 -0.93
CA GLU A 97 12.77 0.15 -2.10
C GLU A 97 12.04 0.48 -3.41
N LEU A 98 10.76 0.14 -3.51
CA LEU A 98 9.94 0.41 -4.69
C LEU A 98 9.73 1.92 -4.91
N ALA A 99 9.48 2.69 -3.85
CA ALA A 99 9.38 4.15 -3.92
C ALA A 99 10.69 4.77 -4.44
N GLY A 100 11.85 4.29 -3.96
CA GLY A 100 13.15 4.74 -4.46
C GLY A 100 13.34 4.46 -5.95
N LYS A 101 12.97 3.27 -6.41
CA LYS A 101 12.95 2.90 -7.83
C LYS A 101 12.03 3.81 -8.65
N ILE A 102 10.79 4.02 -8.19
CA ILE A 102 9.81 4.90 -8.85
C ILE A 102 10.32 6.34 -8.91
N ASN A 103 10.93 6.87 -7.87
CA ASN A 103 11.42 8.24 -7.89
C ASN A 103 12.69 8.42 -8.72
N SER A 104 13.51 7.37 -8.86
CA SER A 104 14.75 7.43 -9.66
C SER A 104 14.51 7.71 -11.15
N ILE A 105 13.31 7.42 -11.67
CA ILE A 105 12.97 7.67 -13.08
C ILE A 105 12.51 9.13 -13.34
N GLY A 106 12.40 9.96 -12.30
CA GLY A 106 12.03 11.37 -12.43
C GLY A 106 13.19 12.33 -12.67
N ASP A 107 14.39 11.82 -13.00
CA ASP A 107 15.57 12.60 -13.44
C ASP A 107 15.88 13.85 -12.58
N GLY A 108 16.01 13.63 -11.27
CA GLY A 108 16.32 14.69 -10.30
C GLY A 108 15.13 15.24 -9.52
N HIS A 109 13.91 14.85 -9.87
CA HIS A 109 12.68 15.13 -9.12
C HIS A 109 11.91 13.85 -8.82
N ASP A 110 11.26 13.77 -7.66
CA ASP A 110 10.46 12.59 -7.30
C ASP A 110 9.23 12.47 -8.20
N ILE A 111 8.88 11.24 -8.59
CA ILE A 111 7.62 10.94 -9.29
C ILE A 111 6.47 10.96 -8.29
N LEU A 112 6.68 10.39 -7.10
CA LEU A 112 5.69 10.35 -6.04
C LEU A 112 5.75 11.64 -5.22
N GLN A 113 4.58 12.19 -4.91
CA GLN A 113 4.45 13.30 -3.99
C GLN A 113 4.93 12.87 -2.61
N LYS A 114 5.92 13.60 -2.07
CA LYS A 114 6.32 13.51 -0.68
C LYS A 114 5.40 14.40 0.15
N ASP A 115 4.65 13.80 1.07
CA ASP A 115 3.73 14.55 1.92
C ASP A 115 4.53 15.48 2.85
N PRO A 116 4.27 16.81 2.83
CA PRO A 116 5.06 17.75 3.62
C PRO A 116 4.79 17.64 5.13
N SER A 117 3.72 16.96 5.55
CA SER A 117 3.37 16.81 6.96
C SER A 117 4.20 15.76 7.69
N ASP A 118 4.61 14.69 6.99
CA ASP A 118 5.33 13.56 7.59
C ASP A 118 6.56 13.10 6.79
N GLY A 119 6.79 13.64 5.59
CA GLY A 119 7.91 13.32 4.73
C GLY A 119 7.81 11.95 4.06
N ASN A 120 6.64 11.31 4.04
CA ASN A 120 6.44 10.00 3.42
C ASN A 120 5.81 10.10 2.02
N TYR A 121 5.99 9.06 1.21
CA TYR A 121 5.29 8.94 -0.08
C TYR A 121 3.97 8.20 0.14
N HIS A 122 2.84 8.86 -0.09
CA HIS A 122 1.49 8.28 0.08
C HIS A 122 0.93 7.65 -1.21
N GLY A 123 1.79 7.55 -2.23
CA GLY A 123 1.48 7.01 -3.55
C GLY A 123 0.81 8.00 -4.50
N TYR A 124 0.54 9.24 -4.10
CA TYR A 124 0.13 10.26 -5.07
C TYR A 124 1.31 10.60 -6.00
N ILE A 125 1.00 10.98 -7.23
CA ILE A 125 2.00 11.44 -8.20
C ILE A 125 2.20 12.94 -7.99
N ASP A 126 3.43 13.43 -8.04
CA ASP A 126 3.77 14.84 -7.81
C ASP A 126 3.41 15.77 -8.99
N ILE A 127 2.19 15.64 -9.49
CA ILE A 127 1.63 16.50 -10.52
C ILE A 127 0.90 17.68 -9.85
N TYR A 128 1.06 18.88 -10.42
CA TYR A 128 0.34 20.08 -9.97
C TYR A 128 -1.17 19.84 -9.92
N ASP A 129 -1.83 20.15 -8.82
CA ASP A 129 -3.29 20.17 -8.71
C ASP A 129 -3.67 21.34 -7.82
N ALA A 130 -4.40 22.32 -8.36
CA ALA A 130 -4.67 23.56 -7.62
C ALA A 130 -5.39 23.35 -6.28
N GLY A 131 -6.14 22.25 -6.12
CA GLY A 131 -6.87 21.94 -4.89
C GLY A 131 -6.15 20.98 -3.94
N ALA A 132 -5.28 20.10 -4.45
CA ALA A 132 -4.69 19.01 -3.67
C ALA A 132 -3.15 18.95 -3.69
N ASN A 133 -2.51 19.50 -4.73
CA ASN A 133 -1.05 19.59 -4.83
C ASN A 133 -0.61 20.86 -5.55
N PRO A 134 -0.87 22.06 -4.99
CA PRO A 134 -0.62 23.33 -5.66
C PRO A 134 0.88 23.63 -5.87
N ALA A 135 1.76 22.83 -5.27
CA ALA A 135 3.21 22.90 -5.43
C ALA A 135 3.79 21.72 -6.22
N GLY A 136 2.95 20.86 -6.81
CA GLY A 136 3.42 19.68 -7.53
C GLY A 136 4.30 20.03 -8.70
N PHE A 137 5.43 19.34 -8.86
CA PHE A 137 6.48 19.68 -9.81
C PHE A 137 6.12 19.38 -11.28
N TRP A 138 5.40 18.28 -11.52
CA TRP A 138 5.08 17.83 -12.87
C TRP A 138 3.80 18.48 -13.41
N ASN A 139 3.74 18.66 -14.73
CA ASN A 139 2.66 19.39 -15.36
C ASN A 139 1.28 18.72 -15.27
N ASN A 140 0.30 19.55 -14.90
CA ASN A 140 -1.14 19.38 -15.14
C ASN A 140 -1.53 20.49 -16.14
N PRO A 141 -2.42 20.28 -17.13
CA PRO A 141 -2.48 21.18 -18.26
C PRO A 141 -2.99 22.56 -17.82
N GLY A 142 -2.10 23.56 -17.86
CA GLY A 142 -2.42 24.97 -17.59
C GLY A 142 -1.39 25.73 -16.76
N GLN A 143 -0.57 25.07 -15.93
CA GLN A 143 0.49 25.70 -15.14
C GLN A 143 1.74 24.80 -15.14
N MET A 144 2.89 25.43 -15.41
CA MET A 144 4.25 24.87 -15.48
C MET A 144 4.64 24.16 -16.79
N SER A 145 5.96 24.09 -17.05
CA SER A 145 6.59 23.71 -18.33
C SER A 145 7.30 22.36 -18.30
N VAL A 146 7.30 21.63 -17.17
CA VAL A 146 8.07 20.39 -17.02
C VAL A 146 7.17 19.18 -17.32
N PRO A 147 7.35 18.51 -18.49
CA PRO A 147 6.53 17.37 -18.85
C PRO A 147 6.76 16.21 -17.88
N PHE A 148 5.68 15.50 -17.54
CA PHE A 148 5.81 14.25 -16.78
C PHE A 148 6.55 13.20 -17.63
N PRO A 149 7.46 12.41 -17.04
CA PRO A 149 8.24 11.41 -17.80
C PRO A 149 7.35 10.37 -18.49
N GLU A 150 7.77 9.91 -19.66
CA GLU A 150 7.12 8.77 -20.31
C GLU A 150 7.38 7.50 -19.50
N LEU A 151 6.30 6.82 -19.12
CA LEU A 151 6.37 5.58 -18.34
C LEU A 151 6.18 4.37 -19.26
N THR A 152 7.00 3.35 -19.04
CA THR A 152 6.69 2.01 -19.57
C THR A 152 5.46 1.43 -18.84
N ASN A 153 4.81 0.44 -19.46
CA ASN A 153 3.70 -0.26 -18.81
C ASN A 153 4.12 -0.91 -17.47
N ALA A 154 5.37 -1.39 -17.38
CA ALA A 154 5.89 -1.98 -16.15
C ALA A 154 6.05 -0.92 -15.04
N GLN A 155 6.62 0.24 -15.36
CA GLN A 155 6.77 1.35 -14.42
C GLN A 155 5.41 1.87 -13.93
N PHE A 156 4.44 2.05 -14.85
CA PHE A 156 3.11 2.48 -14.46
C PHE A 156 2.39 1.42 -13.61
N GLY A 157 2.48 0.14 -13.99
CA GLY A 157 1.95 -0.97 -13.18
C GLY A 157 2.57 -1.04 -11.79
N ALA A 158 3.86 -0.74 -11.66
CA ALA A 158 4.55 -0.67 -10.38
C ALA A 158 4.08 0.49 -9.50
N ILE A 159 3.80 1.67 -10.08
CA ILE A 159 3.18 2.80 -9.36
C ILE A 159 1.80 2.39 -8.83
N ILE A 160 0.97 1.73 -9.64
CA ILE A 160 -0.34 1.23 -9.21
C ILE A 160 -0.20 0.22 -8.07
N ASN A 161 0.73 -0.74 -8.16
CA ASN A 161 0.97 -1.71 -7.09
C ASN A 161 1.47 -1.03 -5.80
N TYR A 162 2.39 -0.08 -5.90
CA TYR A 162 2.85 0.70 -4.76
C TYR A 162 1.67 1.39 -4.06
N GLN A 163 0.82 2.09 -4.81
CA GLN A 163 -0.36 2.76 -4.27
C GLN A 163 -1.32 1.79 -3.59
N LEU A 164 -1.59 0.64 -4.23
CA LEU A 164 -2.52 -0.36 -3.73
C LEU A 164 -2.09 -0.91 -2.37
N ILE A 165 -0.81 -1.27 -2.26
CA ILE A 165 -0.21 -1.89 -1.07
C ILE A 165 0.03 -0.85 0.03
N TYR A 166 0.51 0.34 -0.32
CA TYR A 166 0.70 1.41 0.65
C TYR A 166 -0.62 1.83 1.31
N ARG A 167 -1.68 2.01 0.50
CA ARG A 167 -3.00 2.44 0.98
C ARG A 167 -3.79 1.36 1.72
N ASP A 168 -3.36 0.10 1.61
CA ASP A 168 -3.89 -0.98 2.43
C ASP A 168 -3.49 -0.82 3.90
N ALA A 169 -2.46 -0.04 4.21
CA ALA A 169 -2.06 0.37 5.57
C ALA A 169 -1.83 -0.77 6.59
N SER A 170 -1.98 -2.04 6.20
CA SER A 170 -1.84 -3.20 7.08
C SER A 170 -0.40 -3.65 7.22
N LEU A 171 0.48 -3.18 6.32
CA LEU A 171 1.86 -3.65 6.15
C LEU A 171 1.92 -5.18 5.99
N GLY A 172 1.02 -5.73 5.18
CA GLY A 172 1.00 -7.15 4.82
C GLY A 172 0.09 -8.02 5.67
N VAL A 173 -0.46 -7.52 6.79
CA VAL A 173 -1.27 -8.34 7.71
C VAL A 173 -2.53 -8.90 7.04
N HIS A 174 -3.13 -8.16 6.11
CA HIS A 174 -4.33 -8.62 5.42
C HIS A 174 -4.10 -9.84 4.53
N ASN A 175 -2.94 -9.95 3.87
CA ASN A 175 -2.62 -11.08 3.01
C ASN A 175 -1.12 -11.16 2.66
N TYR A 176 -0.29 -11.53 3.65
CA TYR A 176 1.17 -11.46 3.50
C TYR A 176 1.72 -12.24 2.29
N PRO A 177 1.35 -13.51 2.02
CA PRO A 177 1.89 -14.24 0.88
C PRO A 177 1.64 -13.54 -0.47
N TYR A 178 0.43 -13.02 -0.67
CA TYR A 178 0.07 -12.27 -1.87
C TYR A 178 0.83 -10.97 -1.99
N ILE A 179 0.78 -10.12 -0.95
CA ILE A 179 1.37 -8.78 -0.95
C ILE A 179 2.89 -8.87 -1.09
N LYS A 180 3.52 -9.81 -0.39
CA LYS A 180 4.96 -10.09 -0.51
C LYS A 180 5.31 -10.44 -1.95
N LYS A 181 4.59 -11.38 -2.55
CA LYS A 181 4.86 -11.84 -3.92
C LYS A 181 4.62 -10.73 -4.94
N LEU A 182 3.58 -9.92 -4.76
CA LEU A 182 3.29 -8.77 -5.59
C LEU A 182 4.42 -7.74 -5.54
N LEU A 183 4.91 -7.38 -4.36
CA LEU A 183 6.05 -6.46 -4.22
C LEU A 183 7.33 -7.01 -4.84
N ASP A 184 7.70 -8.25 -4.52
CA ASP A 184 8.93 -8.86 -5.02
C ASP A 184 8.94 -8.93 -6.55
N ASN A 185 7.84 -9.38 -7.15
CA ASN A 185 7.72 -9.46 -8.59
C ASN A 185 7.66 -8.07 -9.24
N THR A 186 7.01 -7.09 -8.60
CA THR A 186 6.98 -5.69 -9.07
C THR A 186 8.37 -5.08 -9.09
N ILE A 187 9.14 -5.24 -8.02
CA ILE A 187 10.50 -4.72 -7.89
C ILE A 187 11.44 -5.38 -8.91
N ALA A 188 11.28 -6.68 -9.14
CA ALA A 188 12.08 -7.42 -10.12
C ALA A 188 11.75 -7.03 -11.56
N ALA A 189 10.51 -6.65 -11.85
CA ALA A 189 10.06 -6.22 -13.18
C ALA A 189 10.28 -4.73 -13.47
N PHE A 190 10.63 -3.94 -12.45
CA PHE A 190 10.90 -2.50 -12.54
C PHE A 190 12.33 -2.21 -12.98
#